data_AF-A0A3D4TPQ8-F1
#
_entry.id   AF-A0A3D4TPQ8-F1
#
_cell.length_a   1.000
_cell.length_b   1.000
_cell.length_c   1.000
_cell.angle_alpha   90.00
_cell.angle_beta   90.00
_cell.angle_gamma   90.00
#
_symmetry.space_group_name_H-M   'P 1'
#
loop_
_entity.id
_entity.type
_entity.pdbx_description
1 polymer ?
#
loop_
_entity_poly.entity_id
_entity_poly.type
_entity_poly.pdbx_seq_one_letter_code
_entity_poly.pdbx_strand_id
1 'polypeptide(L)' 'PFIANPDLPDRLRSGAALNPPDRARFFGGGAVGFTDYPTLEESVAA' A
#
# COMPACT_ATOMS: atom_id res chain seq x y z
N PRO A 1 2.77 -7.50 -0.16
CA PRO A 1 3.89 -6.54 -0.28
C PRO A 1 3.65 -5.50 -1.38
N PHE A 2 3.61 -5.86 -2.67
CA PHE A 2 3.41 -4.84 -3.73
C PHE A 2 1.95 -4.38 -3.85
N ILE A 3 0.98 -5.30 -3.72
CA ILE A 3 -0.47 -4.97 -3.80
C ILE A 3 -0.85 -3.83 -2.85
N ALA A 4 -0.27 -3.81 -1.64
CA ALA A 4 -0.59 -2.84 -0.62
C ALA A 4 0.36 -1.62 -0.57
N ASN A 5 1.46 -1.66 -1.29
CA ASN A 5 2.52 -0.64 -1.21
C ASN A 5 2.91 -0.26 -2.64
N PRO A 6 2.26 0.76 -3.22
CA PRO A 6 2.60 1.20 -4.58
C PRO A 6 4.05 1.71 -4.68
N ASP A 7 4.60 2.20 -3.58
CA ASP A 7 5.95 2.76 -3.39
C ASP A 7 6.90 1.77 -2.67
N LEU A 8 6.63 0.47 -2.75
CA LEU A 8 7.39 -0.57 -2.04
C LEU A 8 8.93 -0.44 -2.17
N PRO A 9 9.51 -0.16 -3.35
CA PRO A 9 10.97 -0.03 -3.46
C PRO A 9 11.56 1.07 -2.58
N ASP A 10 10.87 2.21 -2.47
CA ASP A 10 11.36 3.35 -1.69
C ASP A 10 11.21 3.08 -0.19
N ARG A 11 10.13 2.43 0.24
CA ARG A 11 9.97 2.00 1.63
C ARG A 11 11.04 1.00 2.05
N LEU A 12 11.37 0.04 1.20
CA LEU A 12 12.43 -0.93 1.48
C LEU A 12 13.81 -0.26 1.53
N ARG A 13 14.06 0.73 0.67
CA ARG A 13 15.33 1.49 0.66
C ARG A 13 15.51 2.33 1.92
N SER A 14 14.45 2.96 2.43
CA SER A 14 14.50 3.84 3.60
C SER A 14 14.23 3.13 4.93
N GLY A 15 13.80 1.86 4.90
CA GLY A 15 13.37 1.13 6.09
C GLY A 15 12.04 1.65 6.65
N ALA A 16 11.22 2.30 5.82
CA ALA A 16 9.92 2.83 6.23
C ALA A 16 8.89 1.72 6.49
N ALA A 17 7.90 2.06 7.33
CA ALA A 17 6.80 1.15 7.64
C ALA A 17 6.02 0.78 6.37
N LEU A 18 5.64 -0.50 6.25
CA LEU A 18 4.84 -1.01 5.13
C LEU A 18 3.35 -0.97 5.47
N ASN A 19 2.52 -0.69 4.47
CA ASN A 19 1.08 -0.84 4.58
C ASN A 19 0.72 -2.32 4.80
N PRO A 20 -0.15 -2.63 5.79
CA PRO A 20 -0.62 -3.98 6.00
C PRO A 20 -1.53 -4.41 4.83
N PRO A 21 -1.31 -5.60 4.24
CA PRO A 21 -2.15 -6.07 3.16
C PRO A 21 -3.53 -6.50 3.66
N ASP A 22 -4.58 -6.04 2.99
CA ASP A 22 -5.93 -6.56 3.20
C ASP A 22 -6.28 -7.64 2.18
N ARG A 23 -6.08 -8.90 2.59
CA ARG A 23 -6.29 -10.08 1.75
C ARG A 23 -7.74 -10.32 1.37
N ALA A 24 -8.70 -9.83 2.17
CA ALA A 24 -10.12 -10.02 1.87
C ALA A 24 -10.53 -9.22 0.62
N ARG A 25 -9.75 -8.22 0.24
CA ARG A 25 -10.06 -7.28 -0.84
C ARG A 25 -9.25 -7.51 -2.11
N PHE A 26 -8.29 -8.44 -2.11
CA PHE A 26 -7.38 -8.66 -3.25
C PHE A 26 -8.10 -9.00 -4.56
N PHE A 27 -9.25 -9.66 -4.51
CA PHE A 27 -9.98 -10.12 -5.68
C PHE A 27 -11.43 -9.64 -5.69
N GLY A 28 -11.73 -8.52 -5.00
CA GLY A 28 -13.09 -8.00 -4.84
C GLY A 28 -13.68 -7.30 -6.08
N GLY A 29 -12.88 -7.11 -7.14
CA GLY A 29 -13.33 -6.53 -8.42
C GLY A 29 -13.55 -5.01 -8.42
N GLY A 30 -13.32 -4.33 -7.29
CA GLY A 30 -13.42 -2.87 -7.14
C GLY A 30 -12.08 -2.19 -6.88
N ALA A 31 -12.08 -0.86 -6.78
CA ALA A 31 -10.89 -0.06 -6.50
C ALA A 31 -10.32 -0.30 -5.09
N VAL A 32 -11.20 -0.66 -4.14
CA VAL A 32 -10.84 -0.83 -2.72
C VAL A 32 -9.97 -2.05 -2.49
N GLY A 33 -8.78 -1.84 -1.91
CA GLY A 33 -7.76 -2.86 -1.72
C GLY A 33 -7.02 -3.23 -3.00
N PHE A 34 -7.09 -2.39 -4.04
CA PHE A 34 -6.39 -2.61 -5.32
C PHE A 34 -5.66 -1.36 -5.82
N THR A 35 -6.34 -0.21 -5.97
CA THR A 35 -5.71 1.04 -6.45
C THR A 35 -5.66 2.15 -5.40
N ASP A 36 -6.23 1.94 -4.22
CA ASP A 36 -6.46 2.96 -3.19
C ASP A 36 -5.54 2.83 -1.97
N TYR A 37 -4.51 2.00 -2.04
CA TYR A 37 -3.49 1.98 -1.00
C TYR A 37 -2.65 3.26 -1.03
N PRO A 38 -2.49 3.96 0.11
CA PRO A 38 -1.74 5.21 0.16
C PRO A 38 -0.24 4.97 -0.03
N THR A 39 0.42 5.89 -0.70
CA THR A 39 1.89 6.01 -0.68
C THR A 39 2.39 6.40 0.72
N LEU A 40 3.70 6.30 0.96
CA LEU A 40 4.29 6.73 2.22
C LEU A 40 4.04 8.22 2.47
N GLU A 41 4.14 9.07 1.44
CA GLU A 41 3.88 10.51 1.57
C GLU A 41 2.43 10.79 1.97
N GLU A 42 1.46 10.15 1.32
CA GLU A 42 0.04 10.28 1.67
C GLU A 42 -0.28 9.74 3.07
N SER A 43 0.45 8.71 3.50
CA SER A 43 0.29 8.12 4.85
C SER A 43 0.86 9.00 5.97
N VAL A 44 1.79 9.90 5.64
CA VAL A 44 2.43 10.82 6.61
C VAL A 44 1.77 12.20 6.61
N ALA A 45 1.11 12.58 5.50
CA ALA A 45 0.38 13.85 5.38
C ALA A 45 -1.03 13.84 5.99
N ALA A 46 -1.51 12.67 6.45
CA ALA A 46 -2.80 12.45 7.10
C ALA A 46 -2.66 12.36 8.63
#